data_AF-A0A6I7PV91-F1
#
_entry.id   AF-A0A6I7PV91-F1
#
_cell.length_a   1.000
_cell.length_b   1.000
_cell.length_c   1.000
_cell.angle_alpha   90.00
_cell.angle_beta   90.00
_cell.angle_gamma   90.00
#
_symmetry.space_group_name_H-M   'P 1'
#
loop_
_entity.id
_entity.type
_entity.pdbx_description
1 polymer ?
#
loop_
_entity_poly.entity_id
_entity_poly.type
_entity_poly.pdbx_seq_one_letter_code
_entity_poly.pdbx_strand_id
1 'polypeptide(L)'
;MGVSDDRNLFGDIEKLVSISVLEQTYQVPDRLEMLRVFQFLDYEIDYSRLCWNASCQRCFIGYEKLNKKTKALACRTRAFEGMRVTQLPSAIRKPKTQDDPEA
;
A
#
# COMPACT_ATOMS: atom_id res chain seq x y z
N MET A 1 40.93 -4.52 -0.12
CA MET A 1 39.58 -4.99 0.25
C MET A 1 38.61 -3.84 -0.02
N GLY A 2 37.73 -3.99 -1.01
CA GLY A 2 36.78 -2.94 -1.41
C GLY A 2 35.71 -2.77 -0.33
N VAL A 3 35.62 -1.57 0.23
CA VAL A 3 34.47 -1.16 1.02
C VAL A 3 33.35 -0.95 0.01
N SER A 4 32.49 -1.97 -0.16
CA SER A 4 31.26 -1.82 -0.93
C SER A 4 30.41 -0.80 -0.20
N ASP A 5 30.33 0.36 -0.83
CA ASP A 5 29.55 1.51 -0.41
C ASP A 5 28.07 1.14 -0.43
N ASP A 6 27.56 0.68 0.72
CA ASP A 6 26.16 0.30 0.95
C ASP A 6 25.24 1.54 1.05
N ARG A 7 25.56 2.62 0.32
CA ARG A 7 24.76 3.86 0.30
C ARG A 7 23.51 3.77 -0.57
N ASN A 8 23.11 2.56 -0.98
CA ASN A 8 21.84 2.32 -1.65
C ASN A 8 20.95 1.31 -0.89
N LEU A 9 21.00 1.35 0.45
CA LEU A 9 20.13 0.58 1.34
C LEU A 9 18.64 0.89 1.10
N PHE A 10 18.34 2.08 0.59
CA PHE A 10 17.03 2.56 0.18
C PHE A 10 17.02 2.75 -1.33
N GLY A 11 17.15 1.64 -2.08
CA GLY A 11 17.16 1.62 -3.55
C GLY A 11 16.39 2.79 -4.15
N ASP A 12 17.07 3.62 -4.94
CA ASP A 12 16.56 4.87 -5.51
C ASP A 12 15.05 4.80 -5.80
N ILE A 13 14.29 5.78 -5.30
CA ILE A 13 12.85 5.92 -5.58
C ILE A 13 12.71 6.37 -7.03
N GLU A 14 13.08 5.53 -7.99
CA GLU A 14 13.27 5.96 -9.37
C GLU A 14 11.95 6.22 -10.08
N LYS A 15 10.83 5.65 -9.61
CA LYS A 15 9.52 5.74 -10.30
C LYS A 15 8.34 5.80 -9.33
N LEU A 16 7.48 6.79 -9.55
CA LEU A 16 6.13 6.84 -8.99
C LEU A 16 5.15 6.22 -9.97
N VAL A 17 4.22 5.43 -9.46
CA VAL A 17 3.09 4.86 -10.18
C VAL A 17 1.79 5.48 -9.67
N SER A 18 0.86 5.69 -10.60
CA SER A 18 -0.49 6.12 -10.31
C SER A 18 -1.32 4.91 -9.89
N ILE A 19 -1.83 4.94 -8.67
CA ILE A 19 -2.77 3.96 -8.15
C ILE A 19 -4.05 4.66 -7.70
N SER A 20 -5.16 3.95 -7.68
CA SER A 20 -6.38 4.43 -7.04
C SER A 20 -6.70 3.56 -5.83
N VAL A 21 -6.96 4.20 -4.69
CA VAL A 21 -7.43 3.55 -3.49
C VAL A 21 -8.85 4.03 -3.23
N LEU A 22 -9.82 3.12 -3.41
CA LEU A 22 -11.25 3.41 -3.40
C LEU A 22 -11.58 4.46 -4.49
N GLU A 23 -11.94 5.67 -4.10
CA GLU A 23 -12.35 6.75 -5.02
C GLU A 23 -11.25 7.80 -5.23
N GLN A 24 -10.10 7.66 -4.57
CA GLN A 24 -9.02 8.64 -4.62
C GLN A 24 -7.81 8.07 -5.36
N THR A 25 -7.16 8.91 -6.15
CA THR A 25 -5.96 8.54 -6.93
C THR A 25 -4.73 9.16 -6.32
N TYR A 26 -3.66 8.38 -6.22
CA TYR A 26 -2.42 8.72 -5.56
C TYR A 26 -1.22 8.35 -6.43
N GLN A 27 -0.12 9.08 -6.26
CA GLN A 27 1.17 8.69 -6.81
C GLN A 27 2.04 8.12 -5.70
N VAL A 28 2.49 6.89 -5.88
CA VAL A 28 3.25 6.14 -4.87
C VAL A 28 4.44 5.45 -5.51
N PRO A 29 5.53 5.19 -4.77
CA PRO A 29 6.67 4.46 -5.33
C PRO A 29 6.30 3.06 -5.87
N ASP A 30 6.82 2.71 -7.05
CA ASP A 30 6.46 1.50 -7.82
C ASP A 30 6.81 0.17 -7.14
N ARG A 31 7.77 0.16 -6.21
CA ARG A 31 8.25 -1.07 -5.56
C ARG A 31 7.73 -1.29 -4.15
N LEU A 32 6.92 -0.37 -3.61
CA LEU A 32 6.41 -0.51 -2.25
C LEU A 32 5.31 -1.56 -2.17
N GLU A 33 5.38 -2.37 -1.12
CA GLU A 33 4.28 -3.23 -0.71
C GLU A 33 3.08 -2.37 -0.28
N MET A 34 1.87 -2.83 -0.54
CA MET A 34 0.66 -2.05 -0.28
C MET A 34 0.51 -1.62 1.18
N LEU A 35 1.01 -2.39 2.16
CA LEU A 35 1.06 -1.91 3.55
C LEU A 35 1.97 -0.68 3.73
N ARG A 36 3.13 -0.65 3.05
CA ARG A 36 4.02 0.52 3.04
C ARG A 36 3.40 1.69 2.29
N VAL A 37 2.64 1.42 1.23
CA VAL A 37 1.88 2.43 0.51
C VAL A 37 0.86 3.10 1.43
N PHE A 38 0.08 2.33 2.19
CA PHE A 38 -0.86 2.90 3.16
C PHE A 38 -0.15 3.75 4.21
N GLN A 39 1.03 3.31 4.68
CA GLN A 39 1.86 4.11 5.58
C GLN A 39 2.35 5.41 4.91
N PHE A 40 2.79 5.35 3.65
CA PHE A 40 3.23 6.52 2.87
C PHE A 40 2.11 7.54 2.65
N LEU A 41 0.87 7.06 2.49
CA LEU A 41 -0.33 7.88 2.30
C LEU A 41 -0.98 8.32 3.62
N ASP A 42 -0.32 8.12 4.77
CA ASP A 42 -0.82 8.48 6.10
C ASP A 42 -2.18 7.84 6.46
N TYR A 43 -2.44 6.62 5.96
CA TYR A 43 -3.63 5.87 6.40
C TYR A 43 -3.46 5.44 7.85
N GLU A 44 -4.56 5.40 8.60
CA GLU A 44 -4.56 4.87 9.97
C GLU A 44 -4.40 3.35 9.91
N ILE A 45 -3.28 2.84 10.44
CA ILE A 45 -2.95 1.40 10.46
C ILE A 45 -2.94 0.89 11.91
N ASP A 46 -3.74 -0.13 12.20
CA ASP A 46 -3.65 -0.87 13.46
C ASP A 46 -2.50 -1.89 13.40
N TYR A 47 -1.32 -1.43 13.81
CA TYR A 47 -0.08 -2.22 13.84
C TYR A 47 -0.18 -3.48 14.72
N SER A 48 -1.00 -3.47 15.77
CA SER A 48 -1.16 -4.61 16.67
C SER A 48 -1.81 -5.82 15.97
N ARG A 49 -2.56 -5.57 14.89
CA ARG A 49 -3.27 -6.60 14.13
C ARG A 49 -2.49 -7.14 12.94
N LEU A 50 -1.37 -6.52 12.56
CA LEU A 50 -0.65 -6.81 11.32
C LEU A 50 0.77 -7.27 11.61
N CYS A 51 1.14 -8.43 11.05
CA CYS A 51 2.47 -9.03 11.25
C CYS A 51 3.49 -8.71 10.14
N TRP A 52 3.05 -8.08 9.04
CA TRP A 52 3.90 -7.68 7.89
C TRP A 52 4.70 -8.79 7.20
N ASN A 53 4.45 -10.06 7.51
CA ASN A 53 5.21 -11.20 6.97
C ASN A 53 4.33 -12.31 6.38
N ALA A 54 3.04 -12.03 6.16
CA ALA A 54 1.99 -12.94 5.70
C ALA A 54 1.52 -14.03 6.70
N SER A 55 2.11 -14.17 7.88
CA SER A 55 1.69 -15.19 8.86
C SER A 55 0.29 -14.97 9.42
N CYS A 56 -0.12 -13.73 9.68
CA CYS A 56 -1.44 -13.45 10.26
C CYS A 56 -2.59 -13.47 9.23
N GLN A 57 -2.27 -13.27 7.94
CA GLN A 57 -3.25 -13.15 6.85
C GLN A 57 -4.41 -12.15 7.10
N ARG A 58 -4.16 -11.07 7.86
CA ARG A 58 -5.20 -10.06 8.19
C ARG A 58 -5.22 -8.83 7.29
N CYS A 59 -4.25 -8.71 6.39
CA CYS A 59 -4.10 -7.54 5.50
C CYS A 59 -4.65 -7.78 4.09
N PHE A 60 -5.77 -8.48 3.95
CA PHE A 60 -6.36 -8.71 2.62
C PHE A 60 -6.85 -7.40 1.99
N ILE A 61 -6.43 -7.16 0.75
CA ILE A 61 -6.95 -6.12 -0.12
C ILE A 61 -7.70 -6.76 -1.29
N GLY A 62 -8.78 -6.11 -1.70
CA GLY A 62 -9.40 -6.33 -3.01
C GLY A 62 -8.86 -5.29 -3.98
N TYR A 63 -8.45 -5.70 -5.17
CA TYR A 63 -8.03 -4.78 -6.21
C TYR A 63 -8.37 -5.29 -7.60
N GLU A 64 -8.42 -4.37 -8.55
CA GLU A 64 -8.66 -4.66 -9.96
C GLU A 64 -7.36 -4.52 -10.75
N LYS A 65 -7.10 -5.52 -11.60
CA LYS A 65 -6.02 -5.50 -12.59
C LYS A 65 -6.60 -5.95 -13.92
N LEU A 66 -6.50 -5.11 -14.96
CA LEU A 66 -7.04 -5.42 -16.29
C LEU A 66 -8.52 -5.87 -16.25
N ASN A 67 -9.36 -5.14 -15.50
CA ASN A 67 -10.79 -5.45 -15.26
C ASN A 67 -11.06 -6.79 -14.55
N LYS A 68 -10.05 -7.43 -13.94
CA LYS A 68 -10.23 -8.62 -13.09
C LYS A 68 -10.10 -8.26 -11.63
N LYS A 69 -11.15 -8.55 -10.85
CA LYS A 69 -11.13 -8.45 -9.39
C LYS A 69 -10.26 -9.54 -8.80
N THR A 70 -9.28 -9.14 -8.01
CA THR A 70 -8.29 -10.01 -7.37
C THR A 70 -8.26 -9.71 -5.88
N LYS A 71 -8.03 -10.74 -5.07
CA LYS A 71 -7.82 -10.63 -3.63
C LYS A 71 -6.39 -11.06 -3.30
N ALA A 72 -5.64 -10.24 -2.57
CA ALA A 72 -4.27 -10.56 -2.17
C ALA A 72 -3.93 -9.96 -0.81
N LEU A 73 -2.77 -10.35 -0.27
CA LEU A 73 -2.23 -9.79 0.98
C LEU A 73 -1.47 -8.50 0.68
N ALA A 74 -1.83 -7.41 1.35
CA ALA A 74 -1.19 -6.11 1.17
C ALA A 74 0.29 -6.12 1.56
N CYS A 75 0.70 -6.95 2.52
CA CYS A 75 2.12 -7.11 2.91
C CYS A 75 2.96 -7.88 1.89
N ARG A 76 2.37 -8.43 0.82
CA ARG A 76 3.09 -9.19 -0.23
C ARG A 76 2.78 -8.71 -1.64
N THR A 77 1.87 -7.74 -1.77
CA THR A 77 1.46 -7.18 -3.05
C THR A 77 2.15 -5.84 -3.21
N ARG A 78 2.94 -5.70 -4.28
CA ARG A 78 3.56 -4.42 -4.65
C ARG A 78 2.56 -3.54 -5.39
N ALA A 79 2.65 -2.23 -5.20
CA ALA A 79 1.96 -1.28 -6.06
C ALA A 79 2.41 -1.42 -7.51
N PHE A 80 1.53 -1.10 -8.45
CA PHE A 80 1.85 -1.07 -9.88
C PHE A 80 0.94 -0.09 -10.58
N GLU A 81 1.36 0.37 -11.75
CA GLU A 81 0.62 1.37 -12.54
C GLU A 81 -0.81 0.92 -12.85
N GLY A 82 -1.78 1.79 -12.57
CA GLY A 82 -3.19 1.53 -12.83
C GLY A 82 -3.83 0.54 -11.84
N MET A 83 -3.17 0.20 -10.73
CA MET A 83 -3.77 -0.60 -9.67
C MET A 83 -4.96 0.14 -9.04
N ARG A 84 -6.11 -0.52 -8.98
CA ARG A 84 -7.33 0.01 -8.34
C ARG A 84 -7.71 -0.82 -7.12
N VAL A 85 -7.41 -0.35 -5.92
CA VAL A 85 -7.82 -1.00 -4.67
C VAL A 85 -9.30 -0.71 -4.43
N THR A 86 -10.12 -1.75 -4.40
CA THR A 86 -11.58 -1.69 -4.22
C THR A 86 -12.01 -2.04 -2.81
N GLN A 87 -11.13 -2.67 -2.02
CA GLN A 87 -11.43 -3.05 -0.63
C GLN A 87 -10.16 -2.96 0.22
N LEU A 88 -10.29 -2.31 1.38
CA LEU A 88 -9.24 -2.20 2.40
C LEU A 88 -9.34 -3.31 3.45
N PRO A 89 -8.23 -3.68 4.11
CA PRO A 89 -8.26 -4.53 5.30
C PRO A 89 -8.96 -3.82 6.45
N SER A 90 -9.60 -4.57 7.36
CA SER A 90 -10.29 -4.00 8.53
C SER A 90 -9.37 -3.31 9.54
N ALA A 91 -8.06 -3.56 9.45
CA ALA A 91 -7.02 -2.92 10.27
C ALA A 91 -6.51 -1.59 9.67
N ILE A 92 -7.06 -1.14 8.54
CA ILE A 92 -6.61 0.06 7.82
C ILE A 92 -7.81 0.96 7.53
N ARG A 93 -7.69 2.25 7.85
CA ARG A 93 -8.72 3.26 7.59
C ARG A 93 -8.13 4.43 6.80
N LYS A 94 -8.96 5.10 6.00
CA LYS A 94 -8.55 6.31 5.28
C LYS A 94 -8.10 7.38 6.29
N PRO A 95 -7.13 8.24 5.95
CA PRO A 95 -6.83 9.42 6.74
C PRO A 95 -8.10 10.27 6.87
N LYS A 96 -8.31 10.86 8.05
CA LYS A 96 -9.39 11.82 8.27
C LYS A 96 -9.13 13.04 7.40
N THR A 97 -9.78 13.09 6.26
CA THR A 97 -9.84 14.32 5.47
C THR A 97 -10.92 15.18 6.12
N GLN A 98 -10.73 16.50 6.23
CA GLN A 98 -11.62 17.42 6.98
C GLN A 98 -13.06 17.55 6.42
N ASP A 99 -13.53 16.61 5.60
CA ASP A 99 -14.79 16.66 4.84
C ASP A 99 -15.60 15.35 4.96
N ASP A 100 -15.53 14.68 6.11
CA ASP A 100 -16.54 13.68 6.49
C ASP A 100 -17.57 14.37 7.40
N PRO A 101 -18.78 14.72 6.92
CA PRO A 101 -19.86 15.13 7.79
C PRO A 101 -20.25 13.93 8.66
N GLU A 102 -19.93 14.05 9.94
CA GLU A 102 -20.40 13.17 11.01
C GLU A 102 -21.92 13.00 10.87
N ALA A 103 -22.36 11.77 10.59
CA ALA A 103 -23.77 11.37 10.52
C ALA A 103 -24.12 10.52 11.74
#